data_AF-A0A1G2HSB8-F1
#
_entry.id   AF-A0A1G2HSB8-F1
#
_cell.length_a   1.000
_cell.length_b   1.000
_cell.length_c   1.000
_cell.angle_alpha   90.00
_cell.angle_beta   90.00
_cell.angle_gamma   90.00
#
_symmetry.space_group_name_H-M   'P 1'
#
loop_
_entity.id
_entity.type
_entity.pdbx_description
1 polymer ?
#
loop_
_entity_poly.entity_id
_entity_poly.type
_entity_poly.pdbx_seq_one_letter_code
_entity_poly.pdbx_strand_id
1 'polypeptide(L)'
;MILTKAIGYILIAAGLATIIITCFYSYNIYTGKASAPIIFQIPVSVETSSGPQSLQDQIEQTVQKQISQVLPPAIFSKILNLATWSLFAFILIFAGGTIASIGIKLIK
;
A
#
# COMPACT_ATOMS: atom_id res chain seq x y z
N MET A 1 6.07 35.82 -20.64
CA MET A 1 6.24 34.81 -21.72
C MET A 1 7.35 33.80 -21.43
N ILE A 2 8.55 34.23 -21.02
CA ILE A 2 9.65 33.28 -20.69
C ILE A 2 9.43 32.61 -19.32
N LEU A 3 9.01 33.39 -18.31
CA LEU A 3 8.77 32.88 -16.96
C LEU A 3 7.67 31.80 -16.90
N THR A 4 6.57 31.98 -17.63
CA THR A 4 5.46 31.01 -17.69
C THR A 4 5.90 29.69 -18.34
N LYS A 5 6.71 29.76 -19.39
CA LYS A 5 7.30 28.57 -20.02
C LYS A 5 8.28 27.86 -19.08
N ALA A 6 9.13 28.61 -18.37
CA ALA A 6 10.05 28.04 -17.37
C ALA A 6 9.28 27.30 -16.26
N ILE A 7 8.23 27.92 -15.70
CA ILE A 7 7.35 27.29 -14.70
C ILE A 7 6.69 26.03 -15.28
N GLY A 8 6.23 26.06 -16.53
CA GLY A 8 5.63 24.90 -17.19
C GLY A 8 6.60 23.71 -17.29
N TYR A 9 7.86 23.94 -17.66
CA TYR A 9 8.88 22.88 -17.70
C TYR A 9 9.19 22.32 -16.31
N ILE A 10 9.24 23.18 -15.29
CA ILE A 10 9.42 22.75 -13.88
C ILE A 10 8.27 21.84 -13.45
N LEU A 11 7.03 22.20 -13.76
CA LEU A 11 5.87 21.37 -13.44
C LEU A 11 5.91 20.00 -14.16
N ILE A 12 6.30 19.97 -15.44
CA ILE A 12 6.47 18.72 -16.18
C ILE A 12 7.52 17.83 -15.51
N ALA A 13 8.69 18.40 -15.19
CA ALA A 13 9.76 17.68 -14.53
C ALA A 13 9.33 17.15 -13.15
N ALA A 14 8.63 17.96 -12.36
CA ALA A 14 8.11 17.56 -11.04
C ALA A 14 7.07 16.44 -11.14
N GLY A 15 6.14 16.52 -12.10
CA GLY A 15 5.13 15.49 -12.34
C GLY A 15 5.74 14.16 -12.76
N LEU A 16 6.69 14.18 -13.71
CA LEU A 16 7.43 13.00 -14.14
C LEU A 16 8.28 12.41 -13.02
N ALA A 17 8.99 13.25 -12.26
CA ALA A 17 9.79 12.80 -11.12
C ALA A 17 8.91 12.09 -10.09
N THR A 18 7.73 12.63 -9.79
CA THR A 18 6.76 12.00 -8.87
C THR A 18 6.40 10.59 -9.35
N ILE A 19 6.03 10.44 -10.63
CA ILE A 19 5.67 9.13 -11.21
C ILE A 19 6.84 8.14 -11.12
N ILE A 20 8.03 8.56 -11.55
CA ILE A 20 9.23 7.69 -11.58
C ILE A 20 9.60 7.24 -10.17
N ILE A 21 9.60 8.17 -9.20
CA ILE A 21 9.90 7.87 -7.80
C ILE A 21 8.87 6.90 -7.22
N THR A 22 7.57 7.15 -7.43
CA THR A 22 6.51 6.25 -6.97
C THR A 22 6.65 4.83 -7.54
N CYS A 23 6.95 4.71 -8.83
CA CYS A 23 7.21 3.42 -9.47
C CYS A 23 8.44 2.72 -8.88
N PHE A 24 9.53 3.45 -8.65
CA PHE A 24 10.75 2.91 -8.05
C PHE A 24 10.50 2.38 -6.63
N TYR A 25 9.81 3.14 -5.78
CA TYR A 25 9.43 2.67 -4.44
C TYR A 25 8.49 1.47 -4.49
N SER A 26 7.51 1.49 -5.40
CA SER A 26 6.60 0.36 -5.58
C SER A 26 7.34 -0.90 -5.99
N TYR A 27 8.30 -0.81 -6.91
CA TYR A 27 9.16 -1.94 -7.29
C TYR A 27 9.93 -2.51 -6.09
N ASN A 28 10.51 -1.65 -5.25
CA ASN A 28 11.23 -2.09 -4.05
C ASN A 28 10.30 -2.77 -3.03
N ILE A 29 9.06 -2.31 -2.90
CA ILE A 29 8.05 -2.91 -2.02
C ILE A 29 7.61 -4.29 -2.54
N TYR A 30 7.31 -4.42 -3.83
CA TYR A 30 6.90 -5.69 -4.42
C TYR A 30 8.02 -6.73 -4.48
N THR A 31 9.28 -6.30 -4.62
CA THR A 31 10.45 -7.19 -4.57
C THR A 31 10.92 -7.50 -3.14
N GLY A 32 10.25 -6.99 -2.12
CA GLY A 32 10.58 -7.23 -0.72
C GLY A 32 11.88 -6.55 -0.24
N LYS A 33 12.49 -5.68 -1.06
CA LYS A 33 13.64 -4.86 -0.65
C LYS A 33 13.26 -3.79 0.36
N ALA A 34 12.00 -3.34 0.33
CA ALA A 34 11.38 -2.48 1.31
C ALA A 34 10.04 -3.07 1.75
N SER A 35 9.60 -2.77 2.98
CA SER A 35 8.26 -3.15 3.43
C SER A 35 7.26 -2.04 3.09
N ALA A 36 6.03 -2.42 2.75
CA ALA A 36 4.95 -1.45 2.63
C ALA A 36 4.70 -0.75 3.99
N PRO A 37 4.23 0.51 3.99
CA PRO A 37 3.84 1.19 5.21
C PRO A 37 2.85 0.35 6.03
N ILE A 38 3.13 0.20 7.32
CA ILE A 38 2.32 -0.62 8.22
C ILE A 38 1.16 0.22 8.75
N ILE A 39 0.00 0.11 8.12
CA ILE A 39 -1.25 0.81 8.51
C ILE A 39 -2.13 -0.14 9.31
N PHE A 40 -2.20 -1.40 8.90
CA PHE A 40 -2.94 -2.46 9.57
C PHE A 40 -2.00 -3.38 10.33
N GLN A 41 -2.27 -3.55 11.62
CA GLN A 41 -1.61 -4.52 12.49
C GLN A 41 -2.70 -5.33 13.18
N ILE A 42 -2.73 -6.64 12.94
CA ILE A 42 -3.60 -7.53 13.68
C ILE A 42 -2.76 -8.06 14.86
N PRO A 43 -3.08 -7.69 16.11
CA PRO A 43 -2.39 -8.26 17.26
C PRO A 43 -2.67 -9.76 17.29
N VAL A 44 -1.61 -10.56 17.41
CA VAL A 44 -1.73 -12.00 17.61
C VAL A 44 -2.18 -12.20 19.06
N SER A 45 -3.50 -12.30 19.29
CA SER A 45 -4.03 -12.67 20.60
C SER A 45 -3.72 -14.14 20.82
N VAL A 46 -2.81 -14.44 21.75
CA VAL A 46 -2.52 -15.79 22.20
C VAL A 46 -3.56 -16.14 23.26
N GLU A 47 -4.75 -16.55 22.85
CA GLU A 47 -5.75 -17.04 23.78
C GLU A 47 -5.28 -18.37 24.38
N THR A 48 -4.85 -18.33 25.64
CA THR A 48 -4.65 -19.53 26.46
C THR A 48 -5.99 -19.88 27.09
N SER A 49 -6.85 -20.58 26.34
CA SER A 49 -8.16 -21.03 26.84
C SER A 49 -7.98 -22.16 27.86
N SER A 50 -8.04 -21.83 29.15
CA SER A 50 -8.03 -22.76 30.28
C SER A 50 -9.44 -22.84 30.87
N GLY A 51 -10.34 -23.64 30.26
CA GLY A 51 -11.72 -23.80 30.75
C GLY A 51 -12.46 -24.93 30.02
N PRO A 52 -13.52 -25.53 30.63
CA PRO A 52 -14.23 -26.67 30.05
C PRO A 52 -14.91 -26.26 28.76
N GLN A 53 -14.40 -26.78 27.66
CA GLN A 53 -14.69 -26.33 26.31
C GLN A 53 -15.93 -27.05 25.76
N SER A 54 -16.97 -26.29 25.38
CA SER A 54 -18.17 -26.88 24.78
C SER A 54 -17.83 -27.49 23.41
N LEU A 55 -18.67 -28.42 22.92
CA LEU A 55 -18.50 -29.01 21.58
C LEU A 55 -18.51 -27.94 20.48
N GLN A 56 -19.22 -26.83 20.68
CA GLN A 56 -19.20 -25.68 19.76
C GLN A 56 -17.82 -25.02 19.72
N ASP A 57 -17.22 -24.78 20.89
CA ASP A 57 -15.92 -24.12 21.02
C ASP A 57 -14.78 -25.00 20.45
N GLN A 58 -14.92 -26.33 20.48
CA GLN A 58 -13.94 -27.24 19.87
C GLN A 58 -14.00 -27.21 18.33
N ILE A 59 -15.21 -27.07 17.77
CA ILE A 59 -15.40 -26.92 16.32
C ILE A 59 -14.81 -25.58 15.87
N GLU A 60 -15.10 -24.49 16.57
CA GLU A 60 -14.55 -23.17 16.26
C GLU A 60 -13.02 -23.13 16.36
N GLN A 61 -12.43 -23.67 17.44
CA GLN A 61 -10.97 -23.74 17.54
C GLN A 61 -10.33 -24.60 16.45
N THR A 62 -10.95 -25.71 16.06
CA THR A 62 -10.40 -26.58 15.01
C THR A 62 -10.40 -25.87 13.65
N VAL A 63 -11.50 -25.17 13.33
CA VAL A 63 -11.63 -24.37 12.11
C VAL A 63 -10.64 -23.21 12.14
N GLN A 64 -10.54 -22.47 13.24
CA GLN A 64 -9.60 -21.36 13.37
C GLN A 64 -8.15 -21.82 13.29
N LYS A 65 -7.81 -22.98 13.84
CA LYS A 65 -6.46 -23.56 13.79
C LYS A 65 -6.09 -23.99 12.37
N GLN A 66 -7.03 -24.61 11.63
CA GLN A 66 -6.81 -24.94 10.22
C GLN A 66 -6.67 -23.68 9.34
N ILE A 67 -7.54 -22.68 9.53
CA ILE A 67 -7.44 -21.41 8.80
C ILE A 67 -6.12 -20.70 9.11
N SER A 68 -5.71 -20.65 10.39
CA SER A 68 -4.46 -20.01 10.81
C SER A 68 -3.22 -20.77 10.33
N GLN A 69 -3.30 -22.08 10.10
CA GLN A 69 -2.23 -22.87 9.48
C GLN A 69 -2.07 -22.57 7.99
N VAL A 70 -3.17 -22.30 7.27
CA VAL A 70 -3.13 -21.98 5.83
C VAL A 70 -2.84 -20.50 5.59
N LEU A 71 -3.42 -19.61 6.40
CA LEU A 71 -3.25 -18.16 6.35
C LEU A 71 -3.02 -17.61 7.76
N PRO A 72 -1.74 -17.51 8.19
CA PRO A 72 -1.40 -16.81 9.42
C PRO A 72 -2.04 -15.41 9.46
N PRO A 73 -2.62 -14.99 10.59
CA PRO A 73 -3.26 -13.67 10.74
C PRO A 73 -2.38 -12.50 10.28
N ALA A 74 -1.06 -12.63 10.43
CA ALA A 74 -0.08 -11.65 9.98
C ALA A 74 -0.06 -11.43 8.44
N ILE A 75 -0.45 -12.43 7.64
CA ILE A 75 -0.52 -12.31 6.18
C ILE A 75 -1.65 -11.35 5.78
N PHE A 76 -2.78 -11.37 6.50
CA PHE A 76 -3.89 -10.45 6.23
C PHE A 76 -3.45 -8.99 6.38
N SER A 77 -2.76 -8.66 7.47
CA SER A 77 -2.18 -7.32 7.66
C SER A 77 -1.25 -6.94 6.51
N LYS A 78 -0.39 -7.87 6.06
CA LYS A 78 0.55 -7.60 4.97
C LYS A 78 -0.14 -7.32 3.63
N ILE A 79 -1.15 -8.13 3.27
CA ILE A 79 -1.93 -7.94 2.04
C ILE A 79 -2.65 -6.58 2.09
N LEU A 80 -3.27 -6.26 3.23
CA LEU A 80 -4.03 -5.02 3.38
C LEU A 80 -3.12 -3.79 3.29
N ASN A 81 -1.94 -3.84 3.91
CA ASN A 81 -0.91 -2.80 3.79
C ASN A 81 -0.42 -2.64 2.34
N LEU A 82 -0.23 -3.74 1.61
CA LEU A 82 0.12 -3.70 0.18
C LEU A 82 -0.99 -3.07 -0.67
N ALA A 83 -2.25 -3.40 -0.40
CA ALA A 83 -3.40 -2.84 -1.10
C ALA A 83 -3.49 -1.33 -0.86
N THR A 84 -3.30 -0.88 0.39
CA THR A 84 -3.26 0.55 0.73
C THR A 84 -2.10 1.26 0.02
N TRP A 85 -0.91 0.67 0.00
CA TRP A 85 0.21 1.22 -0.78
C TRP A 85 -0.13 1.33 -2.27
N SER A 86 -0.75 0.31 -2.84
CA SER A 86 -1.13 0.29 -4.27
C SER A 86 -2.10 1.42 -4.61
N LEU A 87 -3.09 1.65 -3.74
CA LEU A 87 -4.05 2.75 -3.88
C LEU A 87 -3.35 4.11 -3.77
N PHE A 88 -2.44 4.26 -2.80
CA PHE A 88 -1.67 5.48 -2.64
C PHE A 88 -0.76 5.76 -3.84
N ALA A 89 -0.08 4.73 -4.36
CA ALA A 89 0.74 4.84 -5.56
C ALA A 89 -0.08 5.26 -6.78
N PHE A 90 -1.30 4.71 -6.95
CA PHE A 90 -2.21 5.13 -8.00
C PHE A 90 -2.56 6.63 -7.90
N ILE A 91 -2.88 7.12 -6.69
CA ILE A 91 -3.16 8.55 -6.45
C ILE A 91 -1.95 9.41 -6.81
N LEU A 92 -0.74 9.02 -6.41
CA LEU A 92 0.48 9.77 -6.72
C LEU A 92 0.78 9.82 -8.22
N ILE A 93 0.58 8.70 -8.94
CA ILE A 93 0.76 8.65 -10.39
C ILE A 93 -0.25 9.57 -11.08
N PHE A 94 -1.51 9.54 -10.66
CA PHE A 94 -2.56 10.41 -11.18
C PHE A 94 -2.28 11.90 -10.91
N ALA A 95 -1.83 12.22 -9.69
CA ALA A 95 -1.44 13.57 -9.31
C ALA A 95 -0.24 14.07 -10.13
N GLY A 96 0.81 13.25 -10.27
CA GLY A 96 1.97 13.57 -11.10
C GLY A 96 1.61 13.82 -12.56
N GLY A 97 0.71 13.01 -13.13
CA GLY A 97 0.18 13.21 -14.48
C GLY A 97 -0.59 14.53 -14.63
N THR A 98 -1.40 14.88 -13.63
CA THR A 98 -2.13 16.14 -13.59
C THR A 98 -1.20 17.36 -13.51
N ILE A 99 -0.17 17.29 -12.64
CA ILE A 99 0.85 18.34 -12.51
C ILE A 99 1.58 18.54 -13.84
N ALA A 100 1.99 17.45 -14.50
CA ALA A 100 2.64 17.54 -15.81
C ALA A 100 1.70 18.13 -16.89
N SER A 101 0.42 17.77 -16.88
CA SER A 101 -0.59 18.33 -17.80
C SER A 101 -0.76 19.84 -17.63
N ILE A 102 -0.78 20.34 -16.39
CA ILE A 102 -0.79 21.78 -16.11
C ILE A 102 0.47 22.44 -16.67
N GLY A 103 1.64 21.81 -16.49
CA GLY A 103 2.89 22.30 -17.06
C GLY A 103 2.86 22.41 -18.59
N ILE A 104 2.30 21.42 -19.28
CA ILE A 104 2.13 21.44 -20.75
C ILE A 104 1.21 22.61 -21.18
N LYS A 105 0.11 22.84 -20.45
CA LYS A 105 -0.83 23.94 -20.72
C LYS A 105 -0.23 25.33 -20.49
N LEU A 106 0.83 25.45 -19.68
CA LEU A 106 1.53 26.72 -19.43
C LEU A 106 2.60 27.03 -20.50
N ILE A 107 3.10 26.01 -21.19
CA ILE A 107 4.11 26.17 -22.26
C ILE A 107 3.46 26.53 -23.59
N LYS A 108 2.31 25.90 -23.87
CA LYS A 108 1.52 26.09 -25.09
C LYS A 108 0.72 27.39 -25.00
#